data_AF-A0A8B7XJZ4-F1
#
_entry.id   AF-A0A8B7XJZ4-F1
#
_cell.length_a   1.000
_cell.length_b   1.000
_cell.length_c   1.000
_cell.angle_alpha   90.00
_cell.angle_beta   90.00
_cell.angle_gamma   90.00
#
_symmetry.space_group_name_H-M   'P 1'
#
loop_
_entity.id
_entity.type
_entity.pdbx_description
1 polymer ?
#
loop_
_entity_poly.entity_id
_entity_poly.type
_entity_poly.pdbx_seq_one_letter_code
_entity_poly.pdbx_strand_id
1 'polypeptide(L)'
;MASNVSHPYYPLGLELPHYKENSLPDVAVTGLTLGSFAVIFWLAWQYTKQDKFGRLLGQWERAALCWWVLCGCIHMVVEGYVSLNSGTFPGSNNFLAQLWKEYAKGDSRYMQADACIIIMESLTAWLEGPGCFLIVWGFLNRHPLRHVLQFGVSIGQFYGTLLYFFTEIFDDFAHGPRFHPYYWWFYVFGLNSPWLVVPPILIYQSWKELTKAQKGLDNVTGFNTGNGKEKIR
;
A
#
# COMPACT_ATOMS: atom_id res chain seq x y z
N MET A 1 -5.66 21.25 33.85
CA MET A 1 -4.95 20.08 33.27
C MET A 1 -6.02 19.20 32.65
N ALA A 2 -5.98 18.97 31.33
CA ALA A 2 -6.94 18.07 30.71
C ALA A 2 -6.72 16.66 31.27
N SER A 3 -7.77 16.02 31.78
CA SER A 3 -7.70 14.64 32.27
C SER A 3 -7.31 13.73 31.12
N ASN A 4 -6.23 12.94 31.28
CA ASN A 4 -5.87 11.96 30.27
C ASN A 4 -7.01 10.93 30.12
N VAL A 5 -7.51 10.74 28.90
CA VAL A 5 -8.61 9.81 28.63
C VAL A 5 -8.03 8.41 28.54
N SER A 6 -8.61 7.45 29.28
CA SER A 6 -8.15 6.05 29.22
C SER A 6 -8.26 5.49 27.81
N HIS A 7 -7.22 4.78 27.35
CA HIS A 7 -7.14 4.21 26.01
C HIS A 7 -6.28 2.93 25.97
N PRO A 8 -6.42 2.08 24.93
CA PRO A 8 -5.69 0.82 24.82
C PRO A 8 -4.31 0.92 24.13
N TYR A 9 -3.93 2.09 23.63
CA TYR A 9 -2.73 2.28 22.80
C TYR A 9 -1.44 2.34 23.62
N TYR A 10 -0.35 1.84 23.03
CA TYR A 10 0.98 1.86 23.63
C TYR A 10 1.76 3.13 23.24
N PRO A 11 2.69 3.64 24.05
CA PRO A 11 2.81 3.36 25.47
C PRO A 11 1.51 3.76 26.21
N LEU A 12 1.13 3.02 27.25
CA LEU A 12 -0.13 3.23 27.97
C LEU A 12 -0.25 4.60 28.65
N GLY A 13 0.86 5.31 28.82
CA GLY A 13 0.91 6.68 29.33
C GLY A 13 0.79 7.77 28.27
N LEU A 14 0.53 7.41 27.01
CA LEU A 14 0.31 8.37 25.92
C LEU A 14 -0.81 9.36 26.29
N GLU A 15 -0.69 10.61 25.86
CA GLU A 15 -1.72 11.63 26.11
C GLU A 15 -2.60 11.79 24.86
N LEU A 16 -3.85 11.35 24.96
CA LEU A 16 -4.82 11.47 23.86
C LEU A 16 -6.06 12.27 24.33
N PRO A 17 -5.95 13.60 24.49
CA PRO A 17 -6.98 14.43 25.13
C PRO A 17 -8.32 14.48 24.37
N HIS A 18 -8.31 14.13 23.08
CA HIS A 18 -9.50 14.12 22.24
C HIS A 18 -9.98 12.71 21.89
N TYR A 19 -9.39 11.65 22.45
CA TYR A 19 -9.74 10.28 22.12
C TYR A 19 -11.21 9.97 22.41
N LYS A 20 -11.85 9.30 21.44
CA LYS A 20 -13.15 8.66 21.62
C LYS A 20 -13.04 7.19 21.23
N GLU A 21 -13.59 6.32 22.06
CA GLU A 21 -13.72 4.90 21.76
C GLU A 21 -14.61 4.67 20.53
N ASN A 22 -14.35 3.56 19.82
CA ASN A 22 -15.17 3.15 18.69
C ASN A 22 -16.62 2.91 19.15
N SER A 23 -17.57 3.46 18.38
CA SER A 23 -19.00 3.18 18.56
C SER A 23 -19.43 1.83 17.99
N LEU A 24 -18.71 1.33 16.98
CA LEU A 24 -18.91 0.02 16.39
C LEU A 24 -18.00 -1.00 17.06
N PRO A 25 -18.44 -2.27 17.21
CA PRO A 25 -17.57 -3.35 17.64
C PRO A 25 -16.38 -3.52 16.69
N ASP A 26 -15.20 -3.78 17.25
CA ASP A 26 -13.94 -3.97 16.51
C ASP A 26 -14.04 -5.04 15.41
N VAL A 27 -14.72 -6.15 15.72
CA VAL A 27 -14.99 -7.24 14.76
C VAL A 27 -15.84 -6.77 13.59
N ALA A 28 -16.80 -5.88 13.84
CA ALA A 28 -17.64 -5.33 12.79
C ALA A 28 -16.84 -4.38 11.88
N VAL A 29 -16.02 -3.49 12.46
CA VAL A 29 -15.14 -2.58 11.71
C VAL A 29 -14.19 -3.36 10.80
N THR A 30 -13.56 -4.39 11.36
CA THR A 30 -12.60 -5.24 10.63
C THR A 30 -13.28 -6.10 9.58
N GLY A 31 -14.39 -6.75 9.94
CA GLY A 31 -15.15 -7.60 9.02
C GLY A 31 -15.72 -6.81 7.83
N LEU A 32 -16.24 -5.62 8.06
CA LEU A 32 -16.74 -4.74 6.98
C LEU A 32 -15.60 -4.30 6.06
N THR A 33 -14.44 -3.97 6.62
CA THR A 33 -13.26 -3.56 5.83
C THR A 33 -12.75 -4.70 4.96
N LEU A 34 -12.50 -5.88 5.53
CA LEU A 34 -12.04 -7.06 4.78
C LEU A 34 -13.08 -7.53 3.75
N GLY A 35 -14.37 -7.48 4.11
CA GLY A 35 -15.46 -7.75 3.17
C GLY A 35 -15.46 -6.79 1.99
N SER A 36 -15.22 -5.50 2.23
CA SER A 36 -15.10 -4.48 1.18
C SER A 36 -13.90 -4.75 0.27
N PHE A 37 -12.76 -5.13 0.83
CA PHE A 37 -11.57 -5.51 0.05
C PHE A 37 -11.83 -6.73 -0.84
N ALA A 38 -12.52 -7.75 -0.31
CA ALA A 38 -12.90 -8.93 -1.08
C ALA A 38 -13.85 -8.58 -2.25
N VAL A 39 -14.82 -7.69 -2.02
CA VAL A 39 -15.73 -7.19 -3.06
C VAL A 39 -14.98 -6.41 -4.13
N ILE A 40 -14.09 -5.49 -3.75
CA ILE A 40 -13.25 -4.73 -4.68
C ILE A 40 -12.41 -5.66 -5.54
N PHE A 41 -11.74 -6.65 -4.92
CA PHE A 41 -10.94 -7.64 -5.64
C PHE A 41 -11.79 -8.46 -6.62
N TRP A 42 -12.97 -8.92 -6.19
CA TRP A 42 -13.88 -9.66 -7.05
C TRP A 42 -14.38 -8.83 -8.24
N LEU A 43 -14.74 -7.56 -8.03
CA LEU A 43 -15.13 -6.64 -9.10
C LEU A 43 -13.97 -6.40 -10.07
N ALA A 44 -12.76 -6.18 -9.56
CA ALA A 44 -11.55 -6.06 -10.39
C ALA A 44 -11.31 -7.33 -11.21
N TRP A 45 -11.55 -8.51 -10.65
CA TRP A 45 -11.42 -9.79 -11.35
C TRP A 45 -12.42 -9.92 -12.50
N GLN A 46 -13.64 -9.44 -12.33
CA GLN A 46 -14.64 -9.40 -13.40
C GLN A 46 -14.27 -8.40 -14.50
N TYR A 47 -13.72 -7.25 -14.12
CA TYR A 47 -13.32 -6.18 -15.03
C TYR A 47 -12.09 -6.56 -15.87
N THR A 48 -11.10 -7.21 -15.27
CA THR A 48 -9.80 -7.53 -15.89
C THR A 48 -9.80 -8.81 -16.73
N LYS A 49 -10.90 -9.17 -17.39
CA LYS A 49 -10.96 -10.41 -18.19
C LYS A 49 -10.12 -10.34 -19.46
N GLN A 50 -10.11 -9.18 -20.11
CA GLN A 50 -9.43 -8.97 -21.38
C GLN A 50 -8.86 -7.55 -21.45
N ASP A 51 -7.83 -7.37 -22.27
CA ASP A 51 -7.34 -6.04 -22.59
C ASP A 51 -8.28 -5.33 -23.59
N LYS A 52 -8.05 -4.03 -23.83
CA LYS A 52 -8.81 -3.19 -24.76
C LYS A 52 -8.84 -3.74 -26.20
N PHE A 53 -7.91 -4.63 -26.55
CA PHE A 53 -7.78 -5.22 -27.87
C PHE A 53 -8.34 -6.65 -27.94
N GLY A 54 -9.06 -7.10 -26.91
CA GLY A 54 -9.74 -8.40 -26.90
C GLY A 54 -8.85 -9.59 -26.54
N ARG A 55 -7.60 -9.38 -26.09
CA ARG A 55 -6.77 -10.50 -25.60
C ARG A 55 -7.21 -10.89 -24.20
N LEU A 56 -7.58 -12.15 -24.02
CA LEU A 56 -7.84 -12.73 -22.71
C LEU A 56 -6.57 -12.67 -21.84
N LEU A 57 -6.72 -12.17 -20.62
CA LEU A 57 -5.62 -12.08 -19.66
C LEU A 57 -5.44 -13.40 -18.91
N GLY A 58 -4.18 -13.83 -18.74
CA GLY A 58 -3.86 -15.01 -17.95
C GLY A 58 -4.18 -14.81 -16.47
N GLN A 59 -4.36 -15.90 -15.71
CA GLN A 59 -4.76 -15.82 -14.30
C GLN A 59 -3.81 -14.96 -13.46
N TRP A 60 -2.51 -15.05 -13.69
CA TRP A 60 -1.50 -14.24 -12.99
C TRP A 60 -1.54 -12.76 -13.35
N GLU A 61 -1.75 -12.43 -14.64
CA GLU A 61 -1.94 -11.04 -15.06
C GLU A 61 -3.17 -10.44 -14.37
N ARG A 62 -4.26 -11.20 -14.33
CA ARG A 62 -5.50 -10.79 -13.67
C ARG A 62 -5.31 -10.59 -12.19
N ALA A 63 -4.65 -11.51 -11.50
CA ALA A 63 -4.34 -11.39 -10.08
C ALA A 63 -3.50 -10.14 -9.77
N ALA A 64 -2.48 -9.87 -10.59
CA ALA A 64 -1.66 -8.65 -10.45
C ALA A 64 -2.48 -7.38 -10.67
N LEU A 65 -3.37 -7.34 -11.67
CA LEU A 65 -4.25 -6.19 -11.88
C LEU A 65 -5.27 -6.01 -10.75
N CYS A 66 -5.79 -7.09 -10.18
CA CYS A 66 -6.69 -7.03 -9.02
C CYS A 66 -5.96 -6.53 -7.77
N TRP A 67 -4.71 -6.96 -7.56
CA TRP A 67 -3.81 -6.41 -6.55
C TRP A 67 -3.68 -4.90 -6.71
N TRP A 68 -3.36 -4.42 -7.92
CA TRP A 68 -3.22 -2.99 -8.17
C TRP A 68 -4.52 -2.21 -7.92
N VAL A 69 -5.68 -2.71 -8.36
CA VAL A 69 -6.97 -2.05 -8.06
C VAL A 69 -7.21 -1.98 -6.55
N LEU A 70 -6.96 -3.07 -5.83
CA LEU A 70 -7.15 -3.10 -4.37
C LEU A 70 -6.21 -2.13 -3.66
N CYS A 71 -4.91 -2.15 -3.97
CA CYS A 71 -3.93 -1.21 -3.43
C CYS A 71 -4.33 0.23 -3.73
N GLY A 72 -4.72 0.54 -4.97
CA GLY A 72 -5.19 1.88 -5.33
C GLY A 72 -6.33 2.37 -4.45
N CYS A 73 -7.31 1.50 -4.17
CA CYS A 73 -8.41 1.83 -3.26
C CYS A 73 -7.95 1.99 -1.80
N ILE A 74 -7.08 1.11 -1.29
CA ILE A 74 -6.56 1.19 0.07
C ILE A 74 -5.79 2.50 0.27
N HIS A 75 -4.81 2.76 -0.61
CA HIS A 75 -3.98 3.96 -0.56
C HIS A 75 -4.82 5.23 -0.66
N MET A 76 -5.74 5.34 -1.62
CA MET A 76 -6.48 6.59 -1.81
C MET A 76 -7.57 6.82 -0.75
N VAL A 77 -8.22 5.75 -0.25
CA VAL A 77 -9.37 5.89 0.66
C VAL A 77 -8.95 5.76 2.12
N VAL A 78 -8.23 4.69 2.46
CA VAL A 78 -7.86 4.38 3.84
C VAL A 78 -6.68 5.26 4.25
N GLU A 79 -5.60 5.24 3.48
CA GLU A 79 -4.38 6.01 3.80
C GLU A 79 -4.56 7.50 3.48
N GLY A 80 -5.28 7.82 2.39
CA GLY A 80 -5.68 9.20 2.10
C GLY A 80 -6.49 9.84 3.23
N TYR A 81 -7.31 9.06 3.94
CA TYR A 81 -8.00 9.55 5.12
C TYR A 81 -7.04 9.90 6.26
N VAL A 82 -6.06 9.05 6.58
CA VAL A 82 -5.12 9.35 7.68
C VAL A 82 -4.16 10.47 7.29
N SER A 83 -3.73 10.54 6.03
CA SER A 83 -2.94 11.65 5.50
C SER A 83 -3.60 13.01 5.74
N LEU A 84 -4.93 13.09 5.59
CA LEU A 84 -5.70 14.33 5.78
C LEU A 84 -6.16 14.57 7.23
N ASN A 85 -6.30 13.52 8.05
CA ASN A 85 -6.97 13.60 9.35
C ASN A 85 -6.14 13.07 10.52
N SER A 86 -4.83 12.82 10.35
CA SER A 86 -3.94 12.25 11.38
C SER A 86 -4.04 12.94 12.74
N GLY A 87 -4.14 14.27 12.75
CA GLY A 87 -4.26 15.06 13.99
C GLY A 87 -5.64 15.07 14.65
N THR A 88 -6.69 14.58 13.99
CA THR A 88 -8.09 14.75 14.47
C THR A 88 -8.90 13.47 14.50
N PHE A 89 -8.52 12.43 13.75
CA PHE A 89 -9.27 11.18 13.70
C PHE A 89 -9.44 10.47 15.06
N PRO A 90 -8.52 10.57 16.05
CA PRO A 90 -8.72 9.98 17.37
C PRO A 90 -10.04 10.38 18.05
N GLY A 91 -10.56 11.57 17.77
CA GLY A 91 -11.80 12.09 18.34
C GLY A 91 -13.06 11.91 17.48
N SER A 92 -12.93 11.17 16.38
CA SER A 92 -14.02 10.92 15.42
C SER A 92 -14.56 9.49 15.52
N ASN A 93 -15.87 9.36 15.27
CA ASN A 93 -16.56 8.08 15.12
C ASN A 93 -17.12 7.88 13.70
N ASN A 94 -16.58 8.59 12.70
CA ASN A 94 -16.79 8.15 11.31
C ASN A 94 -16.14 6.77 11.08
N PHE A 95 -16.54 6.06 10.03
CA PHE A 95 -16.08 4.68 9.84
C PHE A 95 -14.55 4.55 9.66
N LEU A 96 -13.93 5.44 8.88
CA LEU A 96 -12.48 5.40 8.63
C LEU A 96 -11.67 5.75 9.89
N ALA A 97 -12.15 6.67 10.72
CA ALA A 97 -11.56 6.94 12.03
C ALA A 97 -11.61 5.70 12.93
N GLN A 98 -12.73 4.98 12.93
CA GLN A 98 -12.89 3.76 13.72
C GLN A 98 -12.00 2.63 13.22
N LEU A 99 -11.84 2.51 11.89
CA LEU A 99 -10.88 1.59 11.26
C LEU A 99 -9.44 1.90 11.69
N TRP A 100 -9.02 3.15 11.61
CA TRP A 100 -7.67 3.54 12.03
C TRP A 100 -7.44 3.38 13.53
N LYS A 101 -8.44 3.70 14.35
CA LYS A 101 -8.38 3.40 15.79
C LYS A 101 -8.27 1.90 16.08
N GLU A 102 -8.94 1.06 15.30
CA GLU A 102 -8.80 -0.40 15.44
C GLU A 102 -7.41 -0.87 15.03
N TYR A 103 -6.93 -0.46 13.85
CA TYR A 103 -5.59 -0.79 13.39
C TYR A 103 -4.51 -0.32 14.38
N ALA A 104 -4.69 0.88 14.95
CA ALA A 104 -3.72 1.47 15.84
C ALA A 104 -3.60 0.78 17.22
N LYS A 105 -4.48 -0.15 17.55
CA LYS A 105 -4.27 -1.07 18.69
C LYS A 105 -3.10 -2.03 18.44
N GLY A 106 -2.79 -2.32 17.18
CA GLY A 106 -1.56 -3.02 16.78
C GLY A 106 -0.36 -2.10 16.65
N ASP A 107 -0.57 -0.86 16.22
CA ASP A 107 0.49 0.13 16.03
C ASP A 107 0.01 1.55 16.35
N SER A 108 0.36 2.03 17.53
CA SER A 108 -0.11 3.31 18.05
C SER A 108 0.54 4.53 17.41
N ARG A 109 1.56 4.36 16.56
CA ARG A 109 2.19 5.48 15.84
C ARG A 109 1.18 6.28 15.02
N TYR A 110 0.11 5.62 14.56
CA TYR A 110 -1.03 6.28 13.92
C TYR A 110 -1.81 7.18 14.88
N MET A 111 -1.99 6.80 16.15
CA MET A 111 -2.65 7.65 17.16
C MET A 111 -1.79 8.86 17.55
N GLN A 112 -0.47 8.71 17.45
CA GLN A 112 0.51 9.76 17.74
C GLN A 112 0.74 10.71 16.56
N ALA A 113 0.19 10.38 15.38
CA ALA A 113 0.52 11.03 14.12
C ALA A 113 2.05 11.07 13.89
N ASP A 114 2.72 9.94 14.11
CA ASP A 114 4.16 9.80 13.90
C ASP A 114 4.59 10.35 12.53
N ALA A 115 5.63 11.16 12.51
CA ALA A 115 6.02 11.89 11.32
C ALA A 115 6.44 10.94 10.18
N CYS A 116 7.15 9.85 10.47
CA CYS A 116 7.59 8.91 9.45
C CYS A 116 6.37 8.17 8.86
N ILE A 117 5.49 7.66 9.72
CA ILE A 117 4.28 6.96 9.30
C ILE A 117 3.38 7.88 8.48
N ILE A 118 3.02 9.06 8.98
CA ILE A 118 2.08 9.94 8.28
C ILE A 118 2.64 10.46 6.95
N ILE A 119 3.95 10.73 6.86
CA ILE A 119 4.57 11.14 5.59
C ILE A 119 4.59 9.96 4.61
N MET A 120 4.95 8.76 5.06
CA MET A 120 4.92 7.55 4.24
C MET A 120 3.50 7.30 3.69
N GLU A 121 2.49 7.29 4.56
CA GLU A 121 1.08 7.10 4.20
C GLU A 121 0.56 8.21 3.26
N SER A 122 1.12 9.41 3.35
CA SER A 122 0.78 10.50 2.43
C SER A 122 1.37 10.26 1.03
N LEU A 123 2.61 9.76 0.95
CA LEU A 123 3.22 9.41 -0.33
C LEU A 123 2.50 8.23 -0.99
N THR A 124 2.14 7.21 -0.21
CA THR A 124 1.35 6.07 -0.72
C THR A 124 -0.02 6.55 -1.20
N ALA A 125 -0.72 7.38 -0.42
CA ALA A 125 -2.05 7.89 -0.80
C ALA A 125 -2.03 8.75 -2.07
N TRP A 126 -1.10 9.71 -2.17
CA TRP A 126 -1.14 10.74 -3.20
C TRP A 126 -0.27 10.45 -4.43
N LEU A 127 0.67 9.51 -4.36
CA LEU A 127 1.48 9.08 -5.50
C LEU A 127 1.18 7.63 -5.89
N GLU A 128 1.26 6.71 -4.94
CA GLU A 128 1.17 5.27 -5.25
C GLU A 128 -0.27 4.84 -5.53
N GLY A 129 -1.26 5.39 -4.81
CA GLY A 129 -2.68 5.15 -5.05
C GLY A 129 -3.12 5.47 -6.48
N PRO A 130 -2.92 6.72 -6.97
CA PRO A 130 -3.13 7.06 -8.37
C PRO A 130 -2.25 6.23 -9.32
N GLY A 131 -1.00 5.98 -8.94
CA GLY A 131 -0.06 5.14 -9.68
C GLY A 131 -0.60 3.72 -9.95
N CYS A 132 -1.24 3.10 -8.96
CA CYS A 132 -1.85 1.79 -9.07
C CYS A 132 -2.92 1.75 -10.18
N PHE A 133 -3.79 2.76 -10.24
CA PHE A 133 -4.81 2.84 -11.30
C PHE A 133 -4.20 3.13 -12.68
N LEU A 134 -3.15 3.95 -12.75
CA LEU A 134 -2.41 4.18 -13.99
C LEU A 134 -1.71 2.92 -14.50
N ILE A 135 -1.21 2.07 -13.60
CA ILE A 135 -0.67 0.75 -13.95
C ILE A 135 -1.76 -0.12 -14.56
N VAL A 136 -2.92 -0.24 -13.90
CA VAL A 136 -4.05 -1.02 -14.41
C VAL A 136 -4.46 -0.54 -15.80
N TRP A 137 -4.66 0.76 -15.96
CA TRP A 137 -4.94 1.37 -17.26
C TRP A 137 -3.84 1.05 -18.28
N GLY A 138 -2.57 1.16 -17.90
CA GLY A 138 -1.43 0.92 -18.76
C GLY A 138 -1.37 -0.52 -19.27
N PHE A 139 -1.63 -1.52 -18.43
CA PHE A 139 -1.69 -2.91 -18.85
C PHE A 139 -2.90 -3.20 -19.75
N LEU A 140 -4.09 -2.70 -19.42
CA LEU A 140 -5.29 -2.89 -20.23
C LEU A 140 -5.23 -2.18 -21.58
N ASN A 141 -4.45 -1.11 -21.71
CA ASN A 141 -4.26 -0.36 -22.96
C ASN A 141 -2.94 -0.69 -23.67
N ARG A 142 -2.16 -1.66 -23.19
CA ARG A 142 -0.81 -1.98 -23.69
C ARG A 142 0.12 -0.76 -23.77
N HIS A 143 -0.06 0.21 -22.87
CA HIS A 143 0.70 1.44 -22.85
C HIS A 143 2.19 1.16 -22.58
N PRO A 144 3.14 1.82 -23.27
CA PRO A 144 4.58 1.55 -23.11
C PRO A 144 5.07 1.79 -21.67
N LEU A 145 4.47 2.73 -20.95
CA LEU A 145 4.85 3.03 -19.56
C LEU A 145 4.40 1.99 -18.52
N ARG A 146 3.60 0.98 -18.88
CA ARG A 146 3.01 0.04 -17.90
C ARG A 146 4.06 -0.62 -16.98
N HIS A 147 5.21 -1.03 -17.53
CA HIS A 147 6.27 -1.66 -16.75
C HIS A 147 7.13 -0.63 -16.00
N VAL A 148 7.28 0.59 -16.52
CA VAL A 148 7.97 1.68 -15.82
C VAL A 148 7.18 2.09 -14.58
N LEU A 149 5.87 2.30 -14.74
CA LEU A 149 4.96 2.63 -13.64
C LEU A 149 4.92 1.50 -12.61
N GLN A 150 4.74 0.24 -13.06
CA GLN A 150 4.75 -0.91 -12.16
C GLN A 150 6.06 -1.00 -11.38
N PHE A 151 7.20 -0.81 -12.06
CA PHE A 151 8.50 -0.86 -11.42
C PHE A 151 8.67 0.22 -10.35
N GLY A 152 8.36 1.47 -10.68
CA GLY A 152 8.48 2.61 -9.76
C GLY A 152 7.56 2.49 -8.54
N VAL A 153 6.27 2.23 -8.76
CA VAL A 153 5.30 2.10 -7.66
C VAL A 153 5.61 0.88 -6.78
N SER A 154 6.02 -0.25 -7.37
CA SER A 154 6.39 -1.44 -6.57
C SER A 154 7.61 -1.19 -5.68
N ILE A 155 8.59 -0.41 -6.15
CA ILE A 155 9.74 0.00 -5.30
C ILE A 155 9.26 0.87 -4.15
N GLY A 156 8.40 1.87 -4.42
CA GLY A 156 7.82 2.74 -3.41
C GLY A 156 7.11 1.94 -2.32
N GLN A 157 6.17 1.08 -2.71
CA GLN A 157 5.44 0.19 -1.80
C GLN A 157 6.37 -0.66 -0.94
N PHE A 158 7.34 -1.35 -1.56
CA PHE A 158 8.27 -2.20 -0.83
C PHE A 158 9.14 -1.41 0.15
N TYR A 159 9.68 -0.27 -0.30
CA TYR A 159 10.50 0.61 0.52
C TYR A 159 9.71 1.20 1.69
N GLY A 160 8.49 1.67 1.45
CA GLY A 160 7.58 2.15 2.51
C GLY A 160 7.32 1.06 3.54
N THR A 161 6.99 -0.16 3.12
CA THR A 161 6.78 -1.26 4.07
C THR A 161 8.06 -1.63 4.85
N LEU A 162 9.24 -1.55 4.25
CA LEU A 162 10.50 -1.71 4.99
C LEU A 162 10.71 -0.60 6.01
N LEU A 163 10.43 0.66 5.66
CA LEU A 163 10.49 1.77 6.60
C LEU A 163 9.52 1.55 7.76
N TYR A 164 8.28 1.15 7.48
CA TYR A 164 7.26 0.85 8.47
C TYR A 164 7.75 -0.14 9.55
N PHE A 165 8.35 -1.26 9.12
CA PHE A 165 8.87 -2.27 10.04
C PHE A 165 10.19 -1.86 10.70
N PHE A 166 11.13 -1.27 9.96
CA PHE A 166 12.45 -0.93 10.51
C PHE A 166 12.40 0.21 11.51
N THR A 167 11.48 1.17 11.35
CA THR A 167 11.24 2.20 12.37
C THR A 167 10.70 1.59 13.66
N GLU A 168 9.78 0.63 13.58
CA GLU A 168 9.28 -0.04 14.78
C GLU A 168 10.33 -0.94 15.44
N ILE A 169 11.18 -1.60 14.64
CA ILE A 169 12.33 -2.35 15.16
C ILE A 169 13.32 -1.42 15.86
N PHE A 170 13.56 -0.23 15.29
CA PHE A 170 14.45 0.77 15.87
C PHE A 170 13.93 1.27 17.22
N ASP A 171 12.62 1.44 17.35
CA ASP A 171 11.95 1.83 18.60
C ASP A 171 11.71 0.64 19.56
N ASP A 172 12.38 -0.50 19.32
CA ASP A 172 12.20 -1.75 20.08
C ASP A 172 10.72 -2.07 20.27
N PHE A 173 9.92 -2.03 19.21
CA PHE A 173 8.51 -2.38 19.24
C PHE A 173 7.69 -1.74 20.37
N ALA A 174 7.92 -0.44 20.62
CA ALA A 174 7.29 0.31 21.71
C ALA A 174 5.80 0.62 21.49
N HIS A 175 5.30 0.49 20.26
CA HIS A 175 4.02 1.06 19.85
C HIS A 175 2.90 0.04 19.70
N GLY A 176 3.10 -1.20 20.15
CA GLY A 176 2.07 -2.22 20.10
C GLY A 176 2.26 -3.35 21.12
N PRO A 177 1.23 -4.18 21.35
CA PRO A 177 1.33 -5.30 22.26
C PRO A 177 2.17 -6.43 21.65
N ARG A 178 3.42 -6.58 22.12
CA ARG A 178 4.37 -7.58 21.60
C ARG A 178 3.79 -9.00 21.64
N PHE A 179 3.94 -9.72 20.52
CA PHE A 179 3.49 -11.11 20.34
C PHE A 179 1.99 -11.37 20.48
N HIS A 180 1.16 -10.33 20.59
CA HIS A 180 -0.28 -10.50 20.71
C HIS A 180 -0.86 -11.20 19.46
N PRO A 181 -1.60 -12.32 19.60
CA PRO A 181 -2.02 -13.15 18.47
C PRO A 181 -2.80 -12.38 17.39
N TYR A 182 -3.60 -11.40 17.82
CA TYR A 182 -4.40 -10.58 16.91
C TYR A 182 -3.64 -9.32 16.44
N TYR A 183 -3.45 -8.35 17.33
CA TYR A 183 -2.81 -7.07 17.00
C TYR A 183 -1.39 -7.16 16.44
N TRP A 184 -0.56 -8.08 16.94
CA TRP A 184 0.80 -8.23 16.41
C TRP A 184 0.81 -9.05 15.12
N TRP A 185 0.38 -10.32 15.21
CA TRP A 185 0.55 -11.25 14.10
C TRP A 185 -0.43 -11.02 12.96
N PHE A 186 -1.70 -10.70 13.26
CA PHE A 186 -2.71 -10.50 12.23
C PHE A 186 -2.67 -9.07 11.65
N TYR A 187 -2.73 -8.02 12.47
CA TYR A 187 -2.73 -6.63 11.94
C TYR A 187 -1.35 -6.21 11.44
N VAL A 188 -0.37 -6.14 12.34
CA VAL A 188 0.94 -5.55 11.99
C VAL A 188 1.68 -6.43 10.99
N PHE A 189 1.84 -7.73 11.24
CA PHE A 189 2.55 -8.60 10.30
C PHE A 189 1.67 -9.11 9.17
N GLY A 190 0.48 -9.62 9.48
CA GLY A 190 -0.39 -10.27 8.51
C GLY A 190 -0.86 -9.33 7.41
N LEU A 191 -1.43 -8.18 7.76
CA LEU A 191 -1.97 -7.23 6.77
C LEU A 191 -0.87 -6.51 5.96
N ASN A 192 0.33 -6.31 6.51
CA ASN A 192 1.44 -5.67 5.78
C ASN A 192 2.28 -6.66 4.95
N SER A 193 2.27 -7.95 5.30
CA SER A 193 3.05 -8.97 4.57
C SER A 193 2.83 -9.04 3.06
N PRO A 194 1.63 -8.77 2.49
CA PRO A 194 1.44 -8.72 1.05
C PRO A 194 2.34 -7.67 0.37
N TRP A 195 2.54 -6.51 0.98
CA TRP A 195 3.43 -5.46 0.47
C TRP A 195 4.92 -5.79 0.65
N LEU A 196 5.28 -6.76 1.50
CA LEU A 196 6.64 -7.32 1.54
C LEU A 196 6.90 -8.37 0.44
N VAL A 197 5.87 -8.99 -0.12
CA VAL A 197 6.00 -10.15 -1.03
C VAL A 197 5.66 -9.81 -2.47
N VAL A 198 4.49 -9.20 -2.70
CA VAL A 198 3.98 -8.94 -4.05
C VAL A 198 4.83 -7.91 -4.79
N PRO A 199 5.19 -6.75 -4.21
CA PRO A 199 5.97 -5.76 -4.92
C PRO A 199 7.35 -6.27 -5.39
N PRO A 200 8.17 -7.00 -4.61
CA PRO A 200 9.41 -7.61 -5.12
C PRO A 200 9.22 -8.52 -6.35
N ILE A 201 8.13 -9.29 -6.40
CA ILE A 201 7.80 -10.13 -7.57
C ILE A 201 7.52 -9.24 -8.79
N LEU A 202 6.75 -8.17 -8.61
CA LEU A 202 6.37 -7.24 -9.69
C LEU A 202 7.54 -6.35 -10.15
N ILE A 203 8.46 -6.00 -9.24
CA ILE A 203 9.76 -5.38 -9.55
C ILE A 203 10.54 -6.30 -10.48
N TYR A 204 10.74 -7.57 -10.09
CA TYR A 204 11.48 -8.54 -10.89
C TYR A 204 10.84 -8.76 -12.27
N GLN A 205 9.51 -8.87 -12.32
CA GLN A 205 8.78 -8.99 -13.57
C GLN A 205 9.02 -7.78 -14.50
N SER A 206 8.82 -6.56 -14.01
CA SER A 206 9.01 -5.35 -14.82
C SER A 206 10.47 -5.15 -15.20
N TRP A 207 11.42 -5.46 -14.31
CA TRP A 207 12.85 -5.41 -14.61
C TRP A 207 13.19 -6.27 -15.83
N LYS A 208 12.67 -7.50 -15.90
CA LYS A 208 12.92 -8.40 -17.05
C LYS A 208 12.34 -7.86 -18.34
N GLU A 209 11.10 -7.36 -18.31
CA GLU A 209 10.45 -6.83 -19.51
C GLU A 209 11.11 -5.53 -20.01
N LEU A 210 11.49 -4.63 -19.10
CA LEU A 210 12.23 -3.42 -19.43
C LEU A 210 13.61 -3.75 -20.01
N THR A 211 14.34 -4.68 -19.40
CA THR A 211 15.65 -5.14 -19.90
C THR A 211 15.53 -5.79 -21.28
N LYS A 212 14.49 -6.60 -21.50
CA LYS A 212 14.21 -7.22 -22.80
C LYS A 212 13.92 -6.18 -23.87
N ALA A 213 13.14 -5.15 -23.53
CA ALA A 213 12.86 -4.04 -24.43
C ALA A 213 14.15 -3.28 -24.81
N GLN A 214 14.99 -2.95 -23.83
CA GLN A 214 16.27 -2.26 -24.07
C GLN A 214 17.20 -3.08 -24.96
N LYS A 215 17.37 -4.38 -24.67
CA LYS A 215 18.18 -5.29 -25.51
C LYS A 215 17.67 -5.35 -26.95
N GLY A 216 16.34 -5.34 -27.14
CA GLY A 216 15.73 -5.27 -28.46
C GLY A 216 16.12 -4.00 -29.21
N LEU A 217 16.07 -2.85 -28.54
CA LEU A 217 16.47 -1.57 -29.11
C LEU A 217 17.97 -1.52 -29.42
N ASP A 218 18.82 -2.01 -28.53
CA ASP A 218 20.28 -2.03 -28.73
C ASP A 218 20.67 -2.87 -29.95
N ASN A 219 19.99 -3.99 -30.16
CA ASN A 219 20.21 -4.85 -31.33
C ASN A 219 19.81 -4.17 -32.63
N VAL A 220 18.65 -3.48 -32.65
CA VAL A 220 18.16 -2.76 -33.84
C VAL A 220 19.03 -1.54 -34.15
N THR A 221 19.52 -0.84 -33.12
CA THR A 221 20.33 0.37 -33.28
C THR A 221 21.81 0.07 -33.54
N GLY A 222 22.25 -1.17 -33.31
CA GLY A 222 23.65 -1.58 -33.42
C GLY A 222 24.51 -1.12 -32.23
N PHE A 223 23.90 -0.75 -31.10
CA PHE A 223 24.61 -0.23 -29.92
C PHE A 223 25.67 -1.22 -29.40
N ASN A 224 25.34 -2.52 -29.36
CA ASN A 224 26.25 -3.57 -28.91
C ASN A 224 27.30 -3.98 -29.97
N THR A 225 27.37 -3.27 -31.10
CA THR A 225 28.35 -3.49 -32.17
C THR A 225 29.26 -2.27 -32.32
N GLY A 226 30.44 -2.43 -32.92
CA GLY A 226 31.36 -1.29 -33.17
C GLY A 226 30.73 -0.11 -33.93
N ASN A 227 29.62 -0.33 -34.64
CA ASN A 227 28.85 0.66 -35.39
C ASN A 227 27.96 1.57 -34.49
N GLY A 228 27.78 1.24 -33.21
CA GLY A 228 26.94 2.00 -32.27
C GLY A 228 27.60 3.25 -31.70
N LYS A 229 28.92 3.39 -31.84
CA LYS A 229 29.70 4.50 -31.25
C LYS A 229 29.35 5.88 -31.84
N GLU A 230 28.78 5.95 -33.05
CA GLU A 230 28.50 7.22 -33.72
C GLU A 230 27.10 7.80 -33.45
N LYS A 231 26.18 7.04 -32.84
CA LYS A 231 24.77 7.46 -32.68
C LYS A 231 24.42 8.12 -31.34
N ILE A 232 25.37 8.23 -30.43
CA ILE A 232 25.18 8.97 -29.17
C ILE A 232 25.65 10.41 -29.42
N ARG A 233 24.73 11.26 -29.87
CA ARG A 233 24.84 12.73 -29.79
C ARG A 233 23.60 13.27 -29.11
#